data_AF-L7FE70-F1
#
_entry.id   AF-L7FE70-F1
#
_cell.length_a   1.000
_cell.length_b   1.000
_cell.length_c   1.000
_cell.angle_alpha   90.00
_cell.angle_beta   90.00
_cell.angle_gamma   90.00
#
_symmetry.space_group_name_H-M   'P 1'
#
loop_
_entity.id
_entity.type
_entity.pdbx_description
1 polymer ?
#
loop_
_entity_poly.entity_id
_entity_poly.type
_entity_poly.pdbx_seq_one_letter_code
_entity_poly.pdbx_strand_id
1 'polypeptide(L)' 'MKGRVPVADIEEARKQFERIDTNGDGFITAAEFKTALAQAGDWNVTESVAEVIIASRDLDGDKLLSFDEFWTYLNK' A
#
# COMPACT_ATOMS: atom_id res chain seq x y z
N MET A 1 -17.98 15.55 -18.85
CA MET A 1 -17.15 14.34 -19.02
C MET A 1 -16.54 14.02 -17.66
N LYS A 2 -17.02 12.98 -16.96
CA LYS A 2 -16.39 12.54 -15.69
C LYS A 2 -15.13 11.77 -16.09
N GLY A 3 -13.96 12.38 -15.88
CA GLY A 3 -12.67 11.77 -16.13
C GLY A 3 -12.59 10.46 -15.34
N ARG A 4 -12.64 9.35 -16.07
CA ARG A 4 -12.39 8.01 -15.54
C ARG A 4 -10.97 8.04 -14.99
N VAL A 5 -10.81 7.87 -13.67
CA VAL A 5 -9.50 7.71 -13.05
C VAL A 5 -8.77 6.64 -13.87
N PRO A 6 -7.57 6.92 -14.42
CA PRO A 6 -6.85 5.92 -15.18
C PRO A 6 -6.62 4.74 -14.25
N VAL A 7 -7.00 3.55 -14.72
CA VAL A 7 -6.50 2.26 -14.25
C VAL A 7 -5.02 2.52 -13.95
N ALA A 8 -4.58 2.42 -12.70
CA ALA A 8 -3.17 2.67 -12.38
C ALA A 8 -2.33 1.86 -13.38
N ASP A 9 -1.27 2.41 -13.95
CA ASP A 9 -0.39 1.59 -14.78
C ASP A 9 0.21 0.52 -13.87
N ILE A 10 0.19 -0.75 -14.26
CA ILE A 10 0.74 -1.84 -13.45
C ILE A 10 2.23 -1.59 -13.15
N GLU A 11 2.95 -0.93 -14.06
CA GLU A 11 4.34 -0.53 -13.84
C GLU A 11 4.46 0.56 -12.77
N GLU A 12 3.55 1.53 -12.75
CA GLU A 12 3.53 2.59 -11.74
C GLU A 12 3.12 2.03 -10.37
N ALA A 13 2.12 1.15 -10.34
CA ALA A 13 1.73 0.45 -9.11
C ALA A 13 2.90 -0.39 -8.56
N ARG A 14 3.65 -1.07 -9.42
CA ARG A 14 4.86 -1.82 -9.03
C ARG A 14 5.92 -0.89 -8.44
N LYS A 15 6.23 0.23 -9.11
CA LYS A 15 7.20 1.22 -8.59
C LYS A 15 6.78 1.82 -7.26
N GLN A 16 5.48 2.02 -7.04
CA GLN A 16 4.97 2.50 -5.77
C GLN A 16 5.09 1.45 -4.68
N PHE A 17 4.74 0.20 -4.99
CA PHE A 17 4.90 -0.93 -4.08
C PHE A 17 6.36 -1.10 -3.63
N GLU A 18 7.29 -1.14 -4.58
CA GLU A 18 8.74 -1.29 -4.33
C GLU A 18 9.34 -0.12 -3.54
N ARG A 19 8.72 1.07 -3.57
CA ARG A 19 9.17 2.20 -2.75
C ARG A 19 8.78 2.04 -1.28
N ILE A 20 7.70 1.31 -1.03
CA ILE A 20 7.16 1.07 0.31
C ILE A 20 7.78 -0.19 0.91
N ASP A 21 7.89 -1.27 0.13
CA ASP A 21 8.59 -2.50 0.49
C ASP A 21 10.11 -2.25 0.55
N THR A 22 10.58 -1.80 1.71
CA THR A 22 11.96 -1.35 1.88
C THR A 22 12.95 -2.51 2.03
N ASN A 23 12.47 -3.67 2.46
CA ASN A 23 13.29 -4.86 2.68
C ASN A 23 13.34 -5.76 1.43
N GLY A 24 12.40 -5.60 0.48
CA GLY A 24 12.32 -6.32 -0.78
C GLY A 24 11.81 -7.76 -0.67
N ASP A 25 11.04 -8.08 0.38
CA ASP A 25 10.50 -9.42 0.61
C ASP A 25 9.21 -9.70 -0.19
N GLY A 26 8.68 -8.68 -0.88
CA GLY A 26 7.47 -8.76 -1.68
C GLY A 26 6.18 -8.47 -0.90
N PHE A 27 6.31 -7.99 0.34
CA PHE A 27 5.20 -7.64 1.22
C PHE A 27 5.39 -6.24 1.80
N ILE A 28 4.27 -5.54 2.04
CA ILE A 28 4.30 -4.29 2.79
C ILE A 28 3.80 -4.56 4.21
N THR A 29 4.66 -4.32 5.19
CA THR A 29 4.30 -4.33 6.60
C THR A 29 3.64 -3.01 7.03
N ALA A 30 2.96 -3.00 8.19
CA ALA A 30 2.42 -1.77 8.79
C ALA A 30 3.52 -0.73 9.09
N ALA A 31 4.70 -1.20 9.49
CA ALA A 31 5.86 -0.35 9.76
C ALA A 31 6.39 0.32 8.49
N GLU A 32 6.50 -0.41 7.39
CA GLU A 32 6.91 0.10 6.08
C GLU A 32 5.89 1.09 5.52
N PHE A 33 4.61 0.73 5.59
CA PHE A 33 3.52 1.61 5.15
C PHE A 33 3.50 2.93 5.93
N LYS A 34 3.64 2.87 7.26
CA LYS A 34 3.77 4.06 8.12
C LYS A 34 4.99 4.91 7.73
N THR A 35 6.12 4.26 7.46
CA THR A 35 7.36 4.95 7.05
C THR A 35 7.15 5.69 5.73
N ALA A 36 6.50 5.05 4.76
CA ALA A 36 6.17 5.68 3.48
C ALA A 36 5.20 6.87 3.65
N LEU A 37 4.21 6.78 4.53
CA LEU A 37 3.30 7.90 4.83
C LEU A 37 4.04 9.09 5.46
N ALA A 38 4.96 8.82 6.38
CA ALA A 38 5.80 9.86 6.96
C ALA A 38 6.69 10.55 5.89
N GLN A 39 7.26 9.77 4.96
CA GLN A 39 8.03 10.31 3.83
C GLN A 39 7.17 11.12 2.86
N ALA A 40 5.88 10.79 2.72
CA ALA A 40 4.91 11.55 1.94
C ALA A 40 4.37 12.81 2.66
N GLY A 41 4.82 13.07 3.89
CA GLY A 41 4.45 14.26 4.68
C GLY A 41 3.34 14.04 5.70
N ASP A 42 2.83 12.81 5.86
CA ASP A 42 1.87 12.46 6.90
C ASP A 42 2.54 11.70 8.05
N TRP A 43 3.18 12.44 8.93
CA TRP A 43 3.92 11.91 10.09
C TRP A 43 3.03 11.53 11.28
N ASN A 44 1.72 11.85 11.25
CA ASN A 44 0.83 11.63 12.38
C ASN A 44 0.20 10.23 12.38
N VAL A 45 0.51 9.41 11.38
CA VAL A 45 -0.01 8.05 11.27
C VAL A 45 0.72 7.15 12.26
N THR A 46 -0.05 6.60 13.20
CA THR A 46 0.45 5.60 14.15
C THR A 46 0.51 4.24 13.49
N GLU A 47 1.31 3.34 14.06
CA GLU A 47 1.38 1.95 13.59
C GLU A 47 0.02 1.26 13.66
N SER A 48 -0.75 1.46 14.74
CA SER A 48 -2.11 0.92 14.85
C SER A 48 -3.07 1.41 13.76
N VAL A 49 -2.90 2.64 13.26
CA VAL A 49 -3.69 3.15 12.14
C VAL A 49 -3.24 2.48 10.84
N ALA A 50 -1.94 2.30 10.63
CA ALA A 50 -1.41 1.58 9.48
C ALA A 50 -1.88 0.11 9.47
N GLU A 51 -1.89 -0.56 10.62
CA GLU A 51 -2.44 -1.92 10.78
C GLU A 51 -3.92 -1.99 10.39
N VAL A 52 -4.74 -1.04 10.84
CA VAL A 52 -6.18 -0.99 10.47
C VAL A 52 -6.36 -0.79 8.95
N ILE A 53 -5.50 0.01 8.33
CA ILE A 53 -5.54 0.22 6.88
C ILE A 53 -5.16 -1.07 6.15
N ILE A 54 -4.06 -1.73 6.54
CA ILE A 54 -3.64 -3.01 5.96
C ILE A 54 -4.73 -4.06 6.14
N ALA A 55 -5.27 -4.22 7.35
CA ALA A 55 -6.34 -5.19 7.63
C ALA A 55 -7.62 -4.98 6.79
N SER A 56 -7.86 -3.77 6.27
CA SER A 56 -8.99 -3.49 5.37
C SER A 56 -8.76 -3.92 3.91
N ARG A 57 -7.55 -4.39 3.61
CA ARG A 57 -7.03 -4.73 2.27
C ARG A 57 -6.44 -6.13 2.20
N ASP A 58 -5.96 -6.64 3.32
CA ASP A 58 -5.56 -8.02 3.57
C ASP A 58 -6.75 -8.97 3.34
N LEU A 59 -6.66 -9.77 2.28
CA LEU A 59 -7.69 -10.71 1.84
C LEU A 59 -7.38 -12.15 2.31
N ASP A 60 -6.13 -12.47 2.60
CA ASP A 60 -5.70 -13.82 2.99
C ASP A 60 -5.44 -13.99 4.51
N GLY A 61 -5.39 -12.89 5.26
CA GLY A 61 -5.30 -12.83 6.71
C GLY A 61 -3.86 -12.91 7.26
N ASP A 62 -2.84 -12.70 6.43
CA ASP A 62 -1.44 -12.77 6.85
C ASP A 62 -0.93 -11.49 7.56
N LYS A 63 -1.76 -10.44 7.60
CA LYS A 63 -1.50 -9.10 8.16
C LYS A 63 -0.43 -8.31 7.42
N LEU A 64 -0.12 -8.71 6.20
CA LEU A 64 0.75 -8.03 5.27
C LEU A 64 -0.10 -7.52 4.10
N LEU A 65 0.54 -6.79 3.20
CA LEU A 65 -0.07 -6.44 1.93
C LEU A 65 0.82 -6.95 0.81
N SER A 66 0.36 -7.99 0.13
CA SER A 66 0.97 -8.48 -1.10
C SER A 66 0.76 -7.49 -2.25
N PHE A 67 1.54 -7.63 -3.32
CA PHE A 67 1.33 -6.81 -4.52
C PHE A 67 -0.07 -6.99 -5.11
N ASP A 68 -0.63 -8.19 -5.08
CA ASP A 68 -1.94 -8.48 -5.68
C ASP A 68 -3.07 -7.79 -4.90
N GLU A 69 -2.96 -7.72 -3.58
CA GLU A 69 -3.89 -6.98 -2.72
C GLU A 69 -3.74 -5.47 -2.88
N PHE A 70 -2.50 -4.98 -2.96
CA PHE A 70 -2.20 -3.58 -3.24
C PHE A 70 -2.76 -3.14 -4.60
N TRP A 71 -2.57 -3.96 -5.64
CA TRP A 71 -3.09 -3.71 -6.97
C TRP A 71 -4.62 -3.75 -7.00
N THR A 72 -5.22 -4.75 -6.36
CA THR A 72 -6.68 -4.85 -6.22
C THR A 72 -7.27 -3.62 -5.52
N TYR A 73 -6.54 -3.04 -4.56
CA TYR A 73 -6.93 -1.80 -3.91
C TYR A 73 -6.87 -0.59 -4.86
N LEU A 74 -5.80 -0.44 -5.63
CA LEU A 74 -5.63 0.68 -6.57
C LEU A 74 -6.61 0.65 -7.75
N ASN A 75 -7.12 -0.53 -8.10
CA ASN A 75 -7.96 -0.74 -9.29
C ASN A 75 -9.44 -1.00 -9.01
N LYS A 76 -9.90 -0.72 -7.78
CA LYS A 76 -11.31 -0.79 -7.38
C LYS A 76 -12.06 0.53 -7.53
#